data_AF-A0A2W4TJQ2-F1
#
_entry.id   AF-A0A2W4TJQ2-F1
#
_cell.length_a   1.000
_cell.length_b   1.000
_cell.length_c   1.000
_cell.angle_alpha   90.00
_cell.angle_beta   90.00
_cell.angle_gamma   90.00
#
_symmetry.space_group_name_H-M   'P 1'
#
loop_
_entity.id
_entity.type
_entity.pdbx_description
1 polymer ?
#
loop_
_entity_poly.entity_id
_entity_poly.type
_entity_poly.pdbx_seq_one_letter_code
_entity_poly.pdbx_strand_id
1 'polypeptide(L)'
;MIVNNGALPSKGLVIRNPWIDLILSGRKTWEMRSKPTSIRGEIALIRAGSGLVCGVATLVDCLPPLSLEELRATTSFHAIPDSELEEAYKRGWNTPWVLQDVKRLDPPVPYEHPSGAVVWVNLSDSGRDDAGNPDDVDADDPESRKLDTSMSPAATAAHTSAGREVTGREWVEIRLTDANVEHGHIYLRTAEHLFPADCIGGSKRSMAGRYIRVRFNPGTVVETDIDGKKMILRNRSSQRDFFTRTGAKGGDIVRITRTSEREFTIAMADRAGASTPEIS
;
A
#
# COMPACT_ATOMS: atom_id res chain seq x y z
N MET A 1 36.37 -1.26 1.62
CA MET A 1 36.36 0.09 0.99
C MET A 1 34.91 0.51 0.96
N ILE A 2 34.49 1.41 1.85
CA ILE A 2 33.10 1.89 1.88
C ILE A 2 33.00 2.91 0.76
N VAL A 3 32.38 2.52 -0.36
CA VAL A 3 32.11 3.42 -1.48
C VAL A 3 31.06 4.43 -1.01
N ASN A 4 31.34 5.71 -1.25
CA ASN A 4 30.44 6.83 -0.96
C ASN A 4 29.11 6.60 -1.68
N ASN A 5 28.12 6.08 -0.95
CA ASN A 5 26.74 6.02 -1.38
C ASN A 5 26.23 7.46 -1.30
N GLY A 6 26.23 8.17 -2.44
CA GLY A 6 25.43 9.41 -2.54
C GLY A 6 24.04 9.07 -2.04
N ALA A 7 23.59 9.76 -0.99
CA ALA A 7 22.34 9.41 -0.31
C ALA A 7 21.23 9.26 -1.35
N LEU A 8 20.63 8.08 -1.43
CA LEU A 8 19.57 7.83 -2.39
C LEU A 8 18.44 8.84 -2.16
N PRO A 9 17.76 9.30 -3.23
CA PRO A 9 16.61 10.16 -3.08
C PRO A 9 15.57 9.53 -2.14
N SER A 10 14.92 10.34 -1.32
CA SER A 10 13.93 9.84 -0.35
C SER A 10 12.70 9.22 -1.00
N LYS A 11 12.44 9.48 -2.28
CA LYS A 11 11.33 8.88 -3.02
C LYS A 11 11.84 8.00 -4.15
N GLY A 12 11.30 6.79 -4.27
CA GLY A 12 11.57 5.87 -5.36
C GLY A 12 10.32 5.56 -6.18
N LEU A 13 10.43 5.63 -7.50
CA LEU A 13 9.37 5.27 -8.43
C LEU A 13 9.57 3.84 -8.93
N VAL A 14 8.58 2.98 -8.71
CA VAL A 14 8.57 1.61 -9.22
C VAL A 14 8.09 1.59 -10.67
N ILE A 15 8.91 1.05 -11.57
CA ILE A 15 8.64 1.02 -13.01
C ILE A 15 8.83 -0.42 -13.53
N ARG A 16 7.87 -0.89 -14.33
CA ARG A 16 7.90 -2.24 -14.92
C ARG A 16 8.81 -2.28 -16.15
N ASN A 17 9.27 -3.47 -16.49
CA ASN A 17 9.83 -3.74 -17.83
C ASN A 17 8.72 -3.64 -18.90
N PRO A 18 9.06 -3.22 -20.14
CA PRO A 18 10.38 -2.78 -20.61
C PRO A 18 10.69 -1.29 -20.30
N TRP A 19 9.73 -0.55 -19.74
CA TRP A 19 9.77 0.92 -19.64
C TRP A 19 10.96 1.46 -18.84
N ILE A 20 11.30 0.81 -17.73
CA ILE A 20 12.45 1.22 -16.91
C ILE A 20 13.77 1.17 -17.70
N ASP A 21 13.96 0.17 -18.56
CA ASP A 21 15.18 0.04 -19.36
C ASP A 21 15.25 1.09 -20.48
N LEU A 22 14.09 1.51 -21.00
CA LEU A 22 14.02 2.61 -21.95
C LEU A 22 14.37 3.95 -21.28
N ILE A 23 13.93 4.17 -20.04
CA ILE A 23 14.29 5.36 -19.26
C ILE A 23 15.79 5.36 -18.95
N LEU A 24 16.31 4.25 -18.40
CA LEU A 24 17.73 4.13 -18.02
C LEU A 24 18.69 4.17 -19.21
N SER A 25 18.22 3.87 -20.43
CA SER A 25 18.99 4.03 -21.67
C SER A 25 18.83 5.40 -22.33
N GLY A 26 18.03 6.30 -21.76
CA GLY A 26 17.75 7.63 -22.30
C GLY A 26 16.82 7.64 -23.53
N ARG A 27 16.21 6.50 -23.87
CA ARG A 27 15.27 6.38 -25.01
C ARG A 27 13.84 6.79 -24.66
N LYS A 28 13.53 6.99 -23.38
CA LYS A 28 12.21 7.39 -22.87
C LYS A 28 12.41 8.45 -21.79
N THR A 29 11.79 9.60 -21.97
CA THR A 29 11.85 10.74 -21.04
C THR A 29 10.55 10.97 -20.29
N TRP A 30 9.44 10.37 -20.74
CA TRP A 30 8.15 10.45 -20.05
C TRP A 30 7.73 9.10 -19.49
N GLU A 31 7.43 9.03 -18.20
CA GLU A 31 6.72 7.89 -17.60
C GLU A 31 5.20 8.14 -17.68
N MET A 32 4.46 7.23 -18.33
CA MET A 32 3.03 7.40 -18.52
C MET A 32 2.26 6.76 -17.36
N ARG A 33 1.30 7.49 -16.81
CA ARG A 33 0.46 7.05 -15.68
C ARG A 33 -1.01 7.39 -15.94
N SER A 34 -1.88 6.75 -15.17
CA SER A 34 -3.33 7.02 -15.16
C SER A 34 -3.77 8.14 -14.25
N LYS A 35 -2.85 8.64 -13.41
CA LYS A 35 -3.11 9.71 -12.46
C LYS A 35 -1.97 10.72 -12.47
N PRO A 36 -2.26 12.00 -12.23
CA PRO A 36 -1.23 13.01 -12.05
C PRO A 36 -0.48 12.79 -10.73
N THR A 37 0.67 13.45 -10.56
CA THR A 37 1.39 13.51 -9.29
C THR A 37 1.83 14.93 -8.96
N SER A 38 1.81 15.24 -7.67
CA SER A 38 2.36 16.47 -7.10
C SER A 38 3.87 16.40 -6.83
N ILE A 39 4.49 15.21 -6.92
CA ILE A 39 5.90 15.01 -6.62
C ILE A 39 6.78 15.71 -7.66
N ARG A 40 7.84 16.38 -7.20
CA ARG A 40 8.90 17.00 -8.01
C ARG A 40 10.25 16.80 -7.33
N GLY A 41 11.32 16.90 -8.12
CA GLY A 41 12.70 16.78 -7.65
C GLY A 41 13.33 15.42 -7.92
N GLU A 42 14.46 15.15 -7.28
CA GLU A 42 15.22 13.91 -7.49
C GLU A 42 14.46 12.70 -6.93
N ILE A 43 14.40 11.63 -7.72
CA ILE A 43 13.74 10.37 -7.39
C ILE A 43 14.64 9.19 -7.76
N ALA A 44 14.55 8.12 -6.98
CA ALA A 44 15.13 6.83 -7.31
C ALA A 44 14.27 6.11 -8.34
N LEU A 45 14.90 5.37 -9.24
CA LEU A 45 14.25 4.54 -10.25
C LEU A 45 14.42 3.07 -9.88
N ILE A 46 13.30 2.40 -9.61
CA ILE A 46 13.26 1.03 -9.12
C ILE A 46 12.67 0.14 -10.20
N ARG A 47 13.37 -0.94 -10.56
CA ARG A 47 12.80 -1.99 -11.41
C ARG A 47 11.83 -2.83 -10.59
N ALA A 48 10.58 -2.90 -11.04
CA ALA A 48 9.53 -3.68 -10.38
C ALA A 48 9.97 -5.14 -10.16
N GLY A 49 9.79 -5.64 -8.93
CA GLY A 49 10.13 -7.01 -8.54
C GLY A 49 11.63 -7.30 -8.33
N SER A 50 12.52 -6.32 -8.55
CA SER A 50 13.96 -6.55 -8.41
C SER A 50 14.49 -6.36 -6.98
N GLY A 51 13.85 -5.50 -6.16
CA GLY A 51 14.42 -5.05 -4.89
C GLY A 51 15.67 -4.16 -5.06
N LEU A 52 15.92 -3.65 -6.27
CA LEU A 52 17.09 -2.83 -6.60
C LEU A 52 16.68 -1.44 -7.11
N VAL A 53 17.37 -0.42 -6.63
CA VAL A 53 17.41 0.89 -7.27
C VAL A 53 18.42 0.81 -8.43
N CYS A 54 17.93 1.00 -9.64
CA CYS A 54 18.72 0.87 -10.87
C CYS A 54 19.23 2.21 -11.41
N GLY A 55 18.71 3.33 -10.90
CA GLY A 55 19.05 4.67 -11.35
C GLY A 55 18.43 5.76 -10.48
N VAL A 56 18.73 7.00 -10.83
CA VAL A 56 18.07 8.20 -10.31
C VAL A 56 17.67 9.11 -11.47
N ALA A 57 16.67 9.95 -11.28
CA ALA A 57 16.24 10.97 -12.25
C ALA A 57 15.59 12.14 -11.52
N THR A 58 15.46 13.28 -12.19
CA THR A 58 14.68 14.42 -11.73
C THR A 58 13.27 14.35 -12.33
N LEU A 59 12.22 14.28 -11.50
CA LEU A 59 10.85 14.48 -11.95
C LEU A 59 10.56 15.98 -12.01
N VAL A 60 10.60 16.53 -13.21
CA VAL A 60 10.52 17.99 -13.43
C VAL A 60 9.10 18.48 -13.67
N ASP A 61 8.23 17.63 -14.23
CA ASP A 61 6.84 18.02 -14.50
C ASP A 61 5.84 16.85 -14.55
N CYS A 62 4.56 17.19 -14.49
CA CYS A 62 3.42 16.31 -14.71
C CYS A 62 2.45 17.05 -15.62
N LEU A 63 2.38 16.64 -16.89
CA LEU A 63 1.55 17.29 -17.89
C LEU A 63 0.09 16.83 -17.77
N PRO A 64 -0.88 17.59 -18.30
CA PRO A 64 -2.27 17.16 -18.38
C PRO A 64 -2.43 15.82 -19.14
N PRO A 65 -3.50 15.05 -18.87
CA PRO A 65 -3.81 13.86 -19.65
C PRO A 65 -3.97 14.19 -21.13
N LEU A 66 -3.27 13.45 -21.97
CA LEU A 66 -3.28 13.58 -23.43
C LEU A 66 -4.51 12.90 -24.02
N SER A 67 -5.01 13.46 -25.11
CA SER A 67 -5.86 12.73 -26.06
C SER A 67 -5.06 11.64 -26.77
N LEU A 68 -5.77 10.72 -27.44
CA LEU A 68 -5.15 9.66 -28.23
C LEU A 68 -4.30 10.22 -29.40
N GLU A 69 -4.71 11.34 -30.00
CA GLU A 69 -3.95 12.01 -31.07
C GLU A 69 -2.65 12.60 -30.54
N GLU A 70 -2.72 13.30 -29.40
CA GLU A 70 -1.53 13.84 -28.74
C GLU A 70 -0.59 12.73 -28.25
N LEU A 71 -1.14 11.62 -27.76
CA LEU A 71 -0.35 10.45 -27.39
C LEU A 71 0.40 9.88 -28.60
N ARG A 72 -0.26 9.74 -29.76
CA ARG A 72 0.40 9.36 -31.03
C ARG A 72 1.50 10.34 -31.44
N ALA A 73 1.25 11.64 -31.30
CA ALA A 73 2.20 12.67 -31.68
C ALA A 73 3.44 12.74 -30.77
N THR A 74 3.36 12.19 -29.56
CA THR A 74 4.40 12.28 -28.52
C THR A 74 5.14 10.98 -28.27
N THR A 75 5.02 9.99 -29.18
CA THR A 75 5.69 8.68 -29.11
C THR A 75 7.21 8.76 -28.90
N SER A 76 7.87 9.81 -29.42
CA SER A 76 9.31 10.02 -29.20
C SER A 76 9.71 10.22 -27.74
N PHE A 77 8.79 10.65 -26.87
CA PHE A 77 9.05 10.89 -25.45
C PHE A 77 8.72 9.69 -24.56
N HIS A 78 7.62 9.00 -24.84
CA HIS A 78 7.15 7.88 -24.01
C HIS A 78 7.43 6.49 -24.61
N ALA A 79 7.82 6.40 -25.88
CA ALA A 79 8.24 5.18 -26.56
C ALA A 79 7.21 4.02 -26.56
N ILE A 80 5.91 4.32 -26.47
CA ILE A 80 4.86 3.30 -26.59
C ILE A 80 4.67 3.03 -28.10
N PRO A 81 4.80 1.78 -28.57
CA PRO A 81 4.64 1.48 -29.99
C PRO A 81 3.25 1.83 -30.51
N ASP A 82 3.14 2.24 -31.77
CA ASP A 82 1.86 2.61 -32.40
C ASP A 82 0.79 1.52 -32.27
N SER A 83 1.20 0.25 -32.30
CA SER A 83 0.32 -0.91 -32.11
C SER A 83 -0.28 -1.04 -30.71
N GLU A 84 0.31 -0.41 -29.69
CA GLU A 84 -0.09 -0.48 -28.29
C GLU A 84 -0.81 0.79 -27.80
N LEU A 85 -0.79 1.88 -28.58
CA LEU A 85 -1.31 3.19 -28.16
C LEU A 85 -2.78 3.16 -27.76
N GLU A 86 -3.64 2.48 -28.53
CA GLU A 86 -5.07 2.36 -28.23
C GLU A 86 -5.32 1.67 -26.89
N GLU A 87 -4.57 0.59 -26.63
CA GLU A 87 -4.72 -0.18 -25.40
C GLU A 87 -4.15 0.59 -24.20
N ALA A 88 -3.01 1.25 -24.38
CA ALA A 88 -2.43 2.15 -23.37
C ALA A 88 -3.41 3.28 -23.02
N TYR A 89 -4.04 3.90 -24.03
CA TYR A 89 -5.03 4.94 -23.83
C TYR A 89 -6.28 4.44 -23.09
N LYS A 90 -6.82 3.28 -23.46
CA LYS A 90 -7.95 2.63 -22.75
C LYS A 90 -7.65 2.34 -21.28
N ARG A 91 -6.40 1.98 -20.97
CA ARG A 91 -5.90 1.78 -19.60
C ARG A 91 -5.62 3.10 -18.86
N GLY A 92 -5.84 4.23 -19.52
CA GLY A 92 -5.62 5.56 -18.98
C GLY A 92 -4.15 5.97 -18.94
N TRP A 93 -3.22 5.30 -19.63
CA TRP A 93 -1.79 5.68 -19.64
C TRP A 93 -1.53 6.90 -20.53
N ASN A 94 -2.21 8.00 -20.22
CA ASN A 94 -2.18 9.22 -21.00
C ASN A 94 -1.70 10.43 -20.20
N THR A 95 -1.34 10.29 -18.92
CA THR A 95 -0.79 11.39 -18.11
C THR A 95 0.75 11.30 -18.07
N PRO A 96 1.50 12.25 -18.67
CA PRO A 96 2.96 12.21 -18.72
C PRO A 96 3.62 12.73 -17.46
N TRP A 97 4.54 11.94 -16.88
CA TRP A 97 5.47 12.38 -15.84
C TRP A 97 6.84 12.60 -16.49
N VAL A 98 7.30 13.85 -16.50
CA VAL A 98 8.49 14.27 -17.27
C VAL A 98 9.75 14.08 -16.45
N LEU A 99 10.64 13.22 -16.94
CA LEU A 99 11.92 12.88 -16.32
C LEU A 99 13.07 13.56 -17.05
N GLN A 100 14.03 14.06 -16.27
CA GLN A 100 15.31 14.61 -16.73
C GLN A 100 16.47 14.04 -15.91
N ASP A 101 17.69 14.32 -16.35
CA ASP A 101 18.94 13.97 -15.64
C ASP A 101 19.03 12.50 -15.22
N VAL A 102 18.53 11.59 -16.06
CA VAL A 102 18.52 10.16 -15.77
C VAL A 102 19.97 9.65 -15.66
N LYS A 103 20.31 9.06 -14.52
CA LYS A 103 21.61 8.43 -14.27
C LYS A 103 21.39 6.98 -13.85
N ARG A 104 21.99 6.05 -14.59
CA ARG A 104 22.01 4.64 -14.22
C ARG A 104 23.00 4.41 -13.08
N LEU A 105 22.60 3.63 -12.07
CA LEU A 105 23.50 3.15 -11.03
C LEU A 105 24.14 1.84 -11.51
N ASP A 106 25.47 1.79 -11.46
CA ASP A 106 26.26 0.59 -11.77
C ASP A 106 27.38 0.44 -10.72
N PRO A 107 27.27 -0.52 -9.79
CA PRO A 107 26.20 -1.50 -9.67
C PRO A 107 24.87 -0.90 -9.16
N PRO A 108 23.71 -1.52 -9.45
CA PRO A 108 22.44 -1.18 -8.81
C PRO A 108 22.52 -1.32 -7.29
N VAL A 109 21.80 -0.46 -6.56
CA VAL A 109 21.84 -0.44 -5.08
C VAL A 109 20.64 -1.21 -4.53
N PRO A 110 20.85 -2.23 -3.67
CA PRO A 110 19.76 -2.88 -2.97
C PRO A 110 19.00 -1.88 -2.09
N TYR A 111 17.67 -2.01 -2.04
CA TYR A 111 16.86 -1.25 -1.09
C TYR A 111 15.89 -2.18 -0.37
N GLU A 112 15.60 -1.88 0.89
CA GLU A 112 14.56 -2.59 1.62
C GLU A 112 13.21 -2.06 1.19
N HIS A 113 12.43 -2.90 0.52
CA HIS A 113 11.09 -2.55 0.08
C HIS A 113 10.16 -2.45 1.30
N PRO A 114 9.61 -1.27 1.62
CA PRO A 114 8.55 -1.17 2.60
C PRO A 114 7.34 -1.89 2.01
N SER A 115 6.84 -2.92 2.69
CA SER A 115 5.73 -3.72 2.17
C SER A 115 4.59 -2.80 1.69
N GLY A 116 4.07 -3.06 0.48
CA GLY A 116 2.85 -2.45 -0.08
C GLY A 116 3.01 -1.18 -0.92
N ALA A 117 4.23 -0.71 -1.14
CA ALA A 117 4.52 0.38 -2.07
C ALA A 117 4.40 -0.10 -3.53
N VAL A 118 3.28 0.21 -4.19
CA VAL A 118 2.99 -0.26 -5.57
C VAL A 118 3.54 0.69 -6.64
N VAL A 119 3.62 2.00 -6.34
CA VAL A 119 4.07 3.03 -7.30
C VAL A 119 5.20 3.88 -6.72
N TRP A 120 5.04 4.42 -5.51
CA TRP A 120 6.06 5.20 -4.82
C TRP A 120 6.56 4.50 -3.55
N VAL A 121 7.87 4.50 -3.35
CA VAL A 121 8.57 3.99 -2.18
C VAL A 121 9.20 5.17 -1.44
N ASN A 122 9.12 5.20 -0.11
CA ASN A 122 9.95 6.08 0.70
C ASN A 122 11.25 5.35 1.08
N LEU A 123 12.40 5.94 0.77
CA LEU A 123 13.74 5.35 0.90
C LEU A 123 14.57 5.98 2.05
N SER A 124 14.01 6.94 2.80
CA SER A 124 14.71 7.47 3.99
C SER A 124 14.85 6.41 5.07
N ASP A 125 16.06 6.30 5.63
CA ASP A 125 16.50 5.32 6.63
C ASP A 125 15.45 4.95 7.69
N SER A 126 15.45 3.66 8.01
CA SER A 126 14.75 3.01 9.12
C SER A 126 14.56 3.92 10.34
N GLY A 127 13.29 4.19 10.68
CA GLY A 127 12.90 4.71 11.99
C GLY A 127 12.85 6.23 12.10
N ARG A 128 11.86 6.85 11.46
CA ARG A 128 11.08 7.95 12.03
C ARG A 128 9.83 8.16 11.18
N ASP A 129 8.71 8.21 11.89
CA ASP A 129 7.40 8.55 11.36
C ASP A 129 7.46 9.92 10.67
N ASP A 130 7.08 9.99 9.39
CA ASP A 130 6.69 11.25 8.80
C ASP A 130 5.64 11.07 7.69
N ALA A 131 4.52 11.75 7.92
CA ALA A 131 3.39 12.13 7.06
C ALA A 131 3.26 11.44 5.68
N GLY A 132 2.26 10.55 5.57
CA GLY A 132 1.80 10.04 4.28
C GLY A 132 1.34 11.16 3.34
N ASN A 133 1.92 11.20 2.13
CA ASN A 133 1.52 12.11 1.06
C ASN A 133 0.19 11.64 0.41
N PRO A 134 -0.68 12.54 -0.07
CA PRO A 134 -2.05 12.21 -0.52
C PRO A 134 -2.17 11.47 -1.86
N ASP A 135 -1.08 11.17 -2.56
CA ASP A 135 -1.11 10.66 -3.94
C ASP A 135 -1.24 9.12 -4.04
N ASP A 136 -1.28 8.39 -2.90
CA ASP A 136 -1.49 6.94 -2.84
C ASP A 136 -2.99 6.55 -2.82
N VAL A 137 -3.73 6.88 -3.88
CA VAL A 137 -5.09 6.37 -4.09
C VAL A 137 -5.18 5.55 -5.37
N ASP A 138 -5.23 4.23 -5.25
CA ASP A 138 -5.87 3.37 -6.25
C ASP A 138 -7.38 3.23 -5.95
N ALA A 139 -8.16 3.43 -7.02
CA ALA A 139 -9.58 3.14 -7.17
C ALA A 139 -9.63 1.81 -7.96
N ASP A 140 -10.47 0.83 -7.64
CA ASP A 140 -11.90 0.91 -7.89
C ASP A 140 -12.67 -0.09 -6.98
N ASP A 141 -13.86 0.31 -6.50
CA ASP A 141 -14.96 -0.57 -6.11
C ASP A 141 -16.25 0.29 -6.09
N PRO A 142 -17.13 0.18 -7.11
CA PRO A 142 -18.21 1.11 -7.34
C PRO A 142 -19.53 0.60 -6.77
N GLU A 143 -19.64 0.39 -5.45
CA GLU A 143 -20.97 0.19 -4.86
C GLU A 143 -21.07 0.68 -3.40
N SER A 144 -21.56 1.91 -3.23
CA SER A 144 -22.43 2.33 -2.10
C SER A 144 -22.55 3.86 -2.10
N ARG A 145 -23.48 4.36 -2.91
CA ARG A 145 -24.10 5.67 -2.68
C ARG A 145 -25.21 5.51 -1.65
N LYS A 146 -25.37 6.58 -0.86
CA LYS A 146 -26.49 6.96 0.03
C LYS A 146 -26.31 6.51 1.49
N LEU A 147 -25.92 7.46 2.35
CA LEU A 147 -26.84 8.06 3.31
C LEU A 147 -26.25 9.36 3.88
N ASP A 148 -27.12 10.36 3.86
CA ASP A 148 -27.03 11.69 4.47
C ASP A 148 -27.32 11.56 5.98
N THR A 149 -26.68 12.40 6.78
CA THR A 149 -27.29 13.27 7.80
C THR A 149 -26.45 13.47 9.07
N SER A 150 -26.17 14.76 9.27
CA SER A 150 -25.68 15.56 10.40
C SER A 150 -25.57 14.96 11.81
N MET A 151 -24.51 15.33 12.55
CA MET A 151 -24.51 16.38 13.60
C MET A 151 -23.24 16.31 14.48
N SER A 152 -22.68 17.48 14.79
CA SER A 152 -21.65 17.77 15.81
C SER A 152 -22.30 18.03 17.19
N PRO A 153 -21.58 18.40 18.28
CA PRO A 153 -20.30 17.91 18.84
C PRO A 153 -20.35 17.73 20.38
N ALA A 154 -19.17 17.38 20.95
CA ALA A 154 -18.63 17.79 22.26
C ALA A 154 -18.83 16.87 23.49
N ALA A 155 -17.71 16.48 24.14
CA ALA A 155 -17.30 16.97 25.47
C ALA A 155 -16.29 16.03 26.16
N THR A 156 -15.12 16.59 26.45
CA THR A 156 -14.24 16.43 27.62
C THR A 156 -14.76 15.60 28.82
N ALA A 157 -13.95 14.63 29.29
CA ALA A 157 -13.44 14.57 30.67
C ALA A 157 -12.61 13.29 30.90
N ALA A 158 -11.47 13.47 31.56
CA ALA A 158 -10.55 12.44 32.02
C ALA A 158 -11.14 11.62 33.17
N HIS A 159 -10.85 10.32 33.24
CA HIS A 159 -10.71 9.60 34.51
C HIS A 159 -9.75 8.41 34.41
N THR A 160 -8.75 8.48 35.27
CA THR A 160 -7.84 7.44 35.72
C THR A 160 -8.60 6.27 36.35
N SER A 161 -8.29 5.02 35.97
CA SER A 161 -8.25 3.91 36.93
C SER A 161 -7.59 2.67 36.33
N ALA A 162 -6.83 2.00 37.21
CA ALA A 162 -5.97 0.88 36.96
C ALA A 162 -6.72 -0.42 36.64
N GLY A 163 -6.04 -1.27 35.87
CA GLY A 163 -5.98 -2.71 36.07
C GLY A 163 -7.29 -3.47 36.02
N ARG A 164 -7.60 -4.05 34.85
CA ARG A 164 -8.41 -5.27 34.77
C ARG A 164 -7.84 -6.19 33.70
N GLU A 165 -7.23 -7.29 34.15
CA GLU A 165 -6.93 -8.42 33.29
C GLU A 165 -8.23 -8.94 32.68
N VAL A 166 -8.33 -8.88 31.35
CA VAL A 166 -9.46 -9.42 30.59
C VAL A 166 -9.18 -10.89 30.32
N THR A 167 -9.75 -11.75 31.16
CA THR A 167 -9.73 -13.21 31.04
C THR A 167 -10.82 -13.71 30.08
N GLY A 168 -10.66 -13.41 28.79
CA GLY A 168 -11.50 -13.94 27.72
C GLY A 168 -10.92 -13.56 26.36
N ARG A 169 -10.39 -14.52 25.61
CA ARG A 169 -9.94 -14.27 24.22
C ARG A 169 -11.18 -14.09 23.36
N GLU A 170 -11.64 -12.85 23.19
CA GLU A 170 -12.65 -12.51 22.19
C GLU A 170 -12.02 -12.67 20.80
N TRP A 171 -12.69 -13.44 19.93
CA TRP A 171 -12.24 -13.64 18.57
C TRP A 171 -13.42 -13.65 17.60
N VAL A 172 -13.13 -13.28 16.35
CA VAL A 172 -14.07 -13.31 15.24
C VAL A 172 -13.38 -13.99 14.06
N GLU A 173 -14.11 -14.89 13.42
CA GLU A 173 -13.70 -15.51 12.17
C GLU A 173 -14.32 -14.80 10.98
N ILE A 174 -13.52 -14.58 9.95
CA ILE A 174 -13.90 -13.88 8.73
C ILE A 174 -13.55 -14.78 7.56
N ARG A 175 -14.55 -15.10 6.74
CA ARG A 175 -14.34 -15.79 5.48
C ARG A 175 -13.81 -14.78 4.45
N LEU A 176 -12.67 -15.10 3.84
CA LEU A 176 -12.07 -14.30 2.78
C LEU A 176 -12.87 -14.46 1.49
N THR A 177 -13.11 -13.36 0.79
CA THR A 177 -13.56 -13.36 -0.61
C THR A 177 -12.36 -13.36 -1.56
N ASP A 178 -12.58 -13.64 -2.84
CA ASP A 178 -11.51 -13.50 -3.85
C ASP A 178 -11.00 -12.06 -3.91
N ALA A 179 -11.90 -11.07 -3.82
CA ALA A 179 -11.55 -9.66 -3.75
C ALA A 179 -10.71 -9.29 -2.52
N ASN A 180 -10.86 -10.00 -1.39
CA ASN A 180 -9.99 -9.82 -0.23
C ASN A 180 -8.54 -10.19 -0.56
N VAL A 181 -8.35 -11.36 -1.17
CA VAL A 181 -7.01 -11.86 -1.52
C VAL A 181 -6.39 -11.02 -2.64
N GLU A 182 -7.15 -10.71 -3.68
CA GLU A 182 -6.71 -9.94 -4.84
C GLU A 182 -6.25 -8.53 -4.47
N HIS A 183 -7.02 -7.82 -3.66
CA HIS A 183 -6.72 -6.44 -3.28
C HIS A 183 -5.89 -6.33 -1.99
N GLY A 184 -5.66 -7.46 -1.31
CA GLY A 184 -4.78 -7.54 -0.16
C GLY A 184 -5.38 -6.95 1.11
N HIS A 185 -6.62 -7.30 1.41
CA HIS A 185 -7.28 -6.86 2.62
C HIS A 185 -8.36 -7.74 3.21
N ILE A 186 -8.59 -7.57 4.51
CA ILE A 186 -9.66 -8.20 5.27
C ILE A 186 -10.72 -7.15 5.60
N TYR A 187 -11.99 -7.43 5.27
CA TYR A 187 -13.11 -6.60 5.72
C TYR A 187 -13.41 -6.89 7.19
N LEU A 188 -13.38 -5.85 8.02
CA LEU A 188 -13.49 -5.93 9.48
C LEU A 188 -14.88 -5.62 10.03
N ARG A 189 -15.90 -5.37 9.18
CA ARG A 189 -17.25 -4.98 9.63
C ARG A 189 -17.82 -5.97 10.66
N THR A 190 -17.66 -7.26 10.44
CA THR A 190 -18.14 -8.29 11.37
C THR A 190 -17.33 -8.35 12.67
N ALA A 191 -16.09 -7.87 12.65
CA ALA A 191 -15.18 -7.82 13.78
C ALA A 191 -15.13 -6.43 14.46
N GLU A 192 -15.95 -5.46 14.04
CA GLU A 192 -15.91 -4.07 14.54
C GLU A 192 -15.94 -4.00 16.07
N HIS A 193 -16.80 -4.81 16.70
CA HIS A 193 -16.98 -4.87 18.14
C HIS A 193 -15.76 -5.37 18.91
N LEU A 194 -14.78 -6.00 18.26
CA LEU A 194 -13.52 -6.39 18.89
C LEU A 194 -12.60 -5.18 19.14
N PHE A 195 -12.76 -4.11 18.37
CA PHE A 195 -11.79 -3.01 18.35
C PHE A 195 -12.24 -1.83 19.21
N PRO A 196 -11.32 -1.13 19.88
CA PRO A 196 -11.60 0.17 20.48
C PRO A 196 -12.12 1.15 19.43
N ALA A 197 -13.23 1.85 19.72
CA ALA A 197 -13.83 2.79 18.78
C ALA A 197 -12.85 3.89 18.32
N ASP A 198 -11.91 4.28 19.19
CA ASP A 198 -10.92 5.34 18.89
C ASP A 198 -9.85 4.93 17.86
N CYS A 199 -9.74 3.64 17.51
CA CYS A 199 -8.83 3.17 16.46
C CYS A 199 -9.43 3.22 15.06
N ILE A 200 -10.73 3.53 14.95
CA ILE A 200 -11.43 3.69 13.69
C ILE A 200 -11.30 5.16 13.26
N GLY A 201 -10.43 5.39 12.28
CA GLY A 201 -10.18 6.71 11.72
C GLY A 201 -11.17 7.10 10.61
N GLY A 202 -11.02 8.32 10.11
CA GLY A 202 -11.71 8.78 8.91
C GLY A 202 -11.20 8.10 7.62
N SER A 203 -11.84 8.45 6.50
CA SER A 203 -11.51 7.91 5.17
C SER A 203 -10.16 8.34 4.58
N LYS A 204 -9.45 9.25 5.25
CA LYS A 204 -8.14 9.78 4.84
C LYS A 204 -7.10 9.42 5.89
N ARG A 205 -5.86 9.19 5.46
CA ARG A 205 -4.73 8.88 6.36
C ARG A 205 -4.42 10.00 7.37
N SER A 206 -4.69 11.26 7.00
CA SER A 206 -4.57 12.40 7.92
C SER A 206 -5.61 12.40 9.05
N MET A 207 -6.65 11.57 8.93
CA MET A 207 -7.69 11.37 9.93
C MET A 207 -7.55 9.98 10.56
N ALA A 208 -6.32 9.51 10.75
CA ALA A 208 -6.08 8.18 11.31
C ALA A 208 -6.64 8.10 12.75
N GLY A 209 -7.19 6.93 13.07
CA GLY A 209 -7.54 6.59 14.44
C GLY A 209 -6.29 6.35 15.29
N ARG A 210 -6.47 6.19 16.60
CA ARG A 210 -5.38 5.81 17.51
C ARG A 210 -4.89 4.40 17.18
N TYR A 211 -3.59 4.22 17.09
CA TYR A 211 -3.04 2.95 16.64
C TYR A 211 -3.36 1.78 17.58
N ILE A 212 -3.51 0.63 16.96
CA ILE A 212 -3.56 -0.70 17.57
C ILE A 212 -2.38 -1.50 17.04
N ARG A 213 -1.92 -2.47 17.81
CA ARG A 213 -0.86 -3.40 17.42
C ARG A 213 -1.49 -4.67 16.86
N VAL A 214 -1.16 -5.03 15.63
CA VAL A 214 -1.67 -6.23 14.97
C VAL A 214 -0.51 -7.16 14.64
N ARG A 215 -0.56 -8.39 15.15
CA ARG A 215 0.35 -9.47 14.82
C ARG A 215 -0.28 -10.37 13.76
N PHE A 216 0.35 -10.47 12.60
CA PHE A 216 0.02 -11.48 11.61
C PHE A 216 0.80 -12.76 11.92
N ASN A 217 0.13 -13.92 11.88
CA ASN A 217 0.73 -15.22 12.17
C ASN A 217 0.39 -16.24 11.06
N PRO A 218 1.35 -16.62 10.20
CA PRO A 218 2.73 -16.14 10.13
C PRO A 218 2.81 -14.70 9.60
N GLY A 219 3.86 -13.95 9.96
CA GLY A 219 4.11 -12.63 9.38
C GLY A 219 4.64 -11.60 10.38
N THR A 220 4.38 -10.34 10.05
CA THR A 220 4.90 -9.18 10.76
C THR A 220 3.97 -8.73 11.90
N VAL A 221 4.52 -7.91 12.80
CA VAL A 221 3.75 -7.14 13.78
C VAL A 221 3.78 -5.68 13.34
N VAL A 222 2.62 -5.03 13.28
CA VAL A 222 2.50 -3.63 12.84
C VAL A 222 1.64 -2.80 13.77
N GLU A 223 1.90 -1.50 13.80
CA GLU A 223 1.02 -0.50 14.40
C GLU A 223 0.22 0.18 13.28
N THR A 224 -1.10 0.20 13.40
CA THR A 224 -2.00 0.73 12.37
C THR A 224 -3.32 1.17 13.00
N ASP A 225 -4.10 1.97 12.27
CA ASP A 225 -5.51 2.23 12.53
C ASP A 225 -6.41 1.45 11.56
N ILE A 226 -7.72 1.63 11.73
CA ILE A 226 -8.78 1.11 10.85
C ILE A 226 -9.35 2.26 10.03
N ASP A 227 -9.48 2.07 8.71
CA ASP A 227 -10.24 3.02 7.88
C ASP A 227 -11.73 2.88 8.16
N GLY A 228 -12.37 3.91 8.71
CA GLY A 228 -13.78 3.84 9.12
C GLY A 228 -14.78 3.82 7.98
N LYS A 229 -14.40 4.19 6.76
CA LYS A 229 -15.30 4.07 5.60
C LYS A 229 -15.33 2.62 5.09
N LYS A 230 -14.14 2.07 4.86
CA LYS A 230 -13.96 0.74 4.27
C LYS A 230 -13.99 -0.39 5.29
N MET A 231 -13.82 -0.07 6.58
CA MET A 231 -13.69 -1.02 7.69
C MET A 231 -12.62 -2.07 7.42
N ILE A 232 -11.38 -1.61 7.31
CA ILE A 232 -10.20 -2.39 6.92
C ILE A 232 -8.99 -1.91 7.76
N LEU A 233 -8.02 -2.76 8.04
CA LEU A 233 -6.72 -2.27 8.55
C LEU A 233 -6.08 -1.40 7.45
N ARG A 234 -5.62 -0.20 7.83
CA ARG A 234 -5.03 0.75 6.89
C ARG A 234 -3.68 0.25 6.34
N ASN A 235 -2.93 -0.50 7.15
CA ASN A 235 -1.75 -1.25 6.70
C ASN A 235 -2.16 -2.44 5.80
N ARG A 236 -2.36 -2.17 4.51
CA ARG A 236 -2.68 -3.18 3.48
C ARG A 236 -1.56 -4.17 3.23
N SER A 237 -0.33 -3.75 3.49
CA SER A 237 0.84 -4.49 3.08
C SER A 237 1.11 -5.72 3.92
N SER A 238 0.92 -5.62 5.23
CA SER A 238 1.03 -6.76 6.13
C SER A 238 -0.09 -7.78 5.89
N GLN A 239 -1.25 -7.33 5.42
CA GLN A 239 -2.33 -8.23 4.99
C GLN A 239 -1.95 -9.01 3.71
N ARG A 240 -1.33 -8.37 2.72
CA ARG A 240 -0.81 -9.05 1.51
C ARG A 240 0.33 -10.02 1.83
N ASP A 241 1.26 -9.61 2.68
CA ASP A 241 2.36 -10.47 3.14
C ASP A 241 1.80 -11.71 3.85
N PHE A 242 0.84 -11.51 4.75
CA PHE A 242 0.12 -12.59 5.41
C PHE A 242 -0.54 -13.55 4.40
N PHE A 243 -1.32 -13.05 3.44
CA PHE A 243 -1.95 -13.92 2.42
C PHE A 243 -0.93 -14.67 1.56
N THR A 244 0.19 -14.03 1.23
CA THR A 244 1.27 -14.65 0.44
C THR A 244 1.95 -15.78 1.23
N ARG A 245 2.25 -15.54 2.51
CA ARG A 245 2.90 -16.55 3.39
C ARG A 245 2.00 -17.74 3.70
N THR A 246 0.69 -17.51 3.81
CA THR A 246 -0.27 -18.58 4.10
C THR A 246 -0.79 -19.27 2.84
N GLY A 247 -0.58 -18.68 1.66
CA GLY A 247 -1.21 -19.13 0.42
C GLY A 247 -2.74 -19.02 0.45
N ALA A 248 -3.26 -18.02 1.16
CA ALA A 248 -4.70 -17.82 1.36
C ALA A 248 -5.45 -17.62 0.03
N LYS A 249 -6.66 -18.17 -0.06
CA LYS A 249 -7.55 -18.11 -1.22
C LYS A 249 -8.95 -17.67 -0.79
N GLY A 250 -9.78 -17.24 -1.75
CA GLY A 250 -11.20 -17.03 -1.49
C GLY A 250 -11.84 -18.30 -0.91
N GLY A 251 -12.67 -18.12 0.10
CA GLY A 251 -13.29 -19.20 0.86
C GLY A 251 -12.54 -19.63 2.12
N ASP A 252 -11.24 -19.34 2.24
CA ASP A 252 -10.49 -19.59 3.48
C ASP A 252 -10.98 -18.70 4.62
N ILE A 253 -10.70 -19.11 5.87
CA ILE A 253 -11.14 -18.41 7.07
C ILE A 253 -9.93 -17.88 7.81
N VAL A 254 -9.99 -16.59 8.19
CA VAL A 254 -9.02 -15.95 9.08
C VAL A 254 -9.66 -15.68 10.43
N ARG A 255 -8.93 -15.91 11.52
CA ARG A 255 -9.34 -15.60 12.88
C ARG A 255 -8.62 -14.35 13.36
N ILE A 256 -9.40 -13.37 13.81
CA ILE A 256 -8.90 -12.19 14.53
C ILE A 256 -9.12 -12.43 16.01
N THR A 257 -8.07 -12.41 16.80
CA THR A 257 -8.11 -12.61 18.26
C THR A 257 -7.62 -11.36 18.95
N ARG A 258 -8.43 -10.81 19.86
CA ARG A 258 -8.02 -9.75 20.77
C ARG A 258 -7.16 -10.35 21.88
N THR A 259 -5.88 -9.94 21.95
CA THR A 259 -4.93 -10.41 22.96
C THR A 259 -4.79 -9.43 24.12
N SER A 260 -5.06 -8.15 23.90
CA SER A 260 -5.24 -7.12 24.93
C SER A 260 -6.22 -6.06 24.43
N GLU A 261 -6.43 -4.96 25.17
CA GLU A 261 -7.31 -3.86 24.73
C GLU A 261 -6.93 -3.30 23.35
N ARG A 262 -5.63 -3.21 23.04
CA ARG A 262 -5.12 -2.63 21.78
C ARG A 262 -4.19 -3.55 21.00
N GLU A 263 -4.08 -4.82 21.41
CA GLU A 263 -3.27 -5.82 20.71
C GLU A 263 -4.16 -6.93 20.15
N PHE A 264 -3.93 -7.27 18.89
CA PHE A 264 -4.69 -8.25 18.13
C PHE A 264 -3.77 -9.19 17.37
N THR A 265 -4.20 -10.43 17.20
CA THR A 265 -3.53 -11.42 16.34
C THR A 265 -4.46 -11.83 15.21
N ILE A 266 -3.93 -11.90 13.98
CA ILE A 266 -4.60 -12.42 12.79
C ILE A 266 -3.86 -13.68 12.36
N ALA A 267 -4.57 -14.79 12.29
CA ALA A 267 -4.04 -16.06 11.83
C ALA A 267 -5.05 -16.76 10.92
N MET A 268 -4.62 -17.75 10.14
CA MET A 268 -5.57 -18.66 9.50
C MET A 268 -6.34 -19.39 10.61
N ALA A 269 -7.66 -19.51 10.47
CA ALA A 269 -8.42 -20.40 11.34
C ALA A 269 -8.06 -21.84 10.96
N ASP A 270 -7.87 -22.70 11.95
CA ASP A 270 -7.63 -24.11 11.70
C ASP A 270 -8.77 -24.66 10.83
N ARG A 271 -8.43 -25.35 9.73
CA ARG A 271 -9.42 -26.21 9.07
C ARG A 271 -9.83 -27.22 10.12
N ALA A 272 -11.10 -27.21 10.53
CA ALA A 272 -11.66 -28.28 11.34
C ALA A 272 -11.46 -29.60 10.55
N GLY A 273 -10.36 -30.30 10.83
CA GLY A 273 -9.89 -31.42 10.03
C GLY A 273 -8.37 -31.52 9.88
N ALA A 274 -7.60 -31.41 10.96
CA ALA A 274 -6.25 -31.99 11.04
C ALA A 274 -5.85 -32.19 12.51
N SER A 275 -6.12 -33.39 13.03
CA SER A 275 -5.41 -34.09 14.11
C SER A 275 -5.22 -33.38 15.45
N THR A 276 -6.09 -33.74 16.39
CA THR A 276 -5.71 -33.97 17.80
C THR A 276 -4.45 -34.84 17.85
N PRO A 277 -3.38 -34.49 18.59
CA PRO A 277 -2.43 -35.50 18.99
C PRO A 277 -3.11 -36.36 20.05
N GLU A 278 -3.35 -37.63 19.73
CA GLU A 278 -3.61 -38.65 20.74
C GLU A 278 -2.43 -38.67 21.72
N ILE A 279 -2.76 -38.46 22.98
CA ILE A 279 -1.88 -38.74 24.10
C ILE A 279 -1.88 -40.27 24.25
N SER A 280 -0.71 -40.87 24.11
CA SER A 280 -0.37 -42.17 24.70
C SER A 280 1.09 -42.17 25.09
#